data_AF-A0A533SKS2-F1
#
_entry.id   AF-A0A533SKS2-F1
#
_cell.length_a   1.000
_cell.length_b   1.000
_cell.length_c   1.000
_cell.angle_alpha   90.00
_cell.angle_beta   90.00
_cell.angle_gamma   90.00
#
_symmetry.space_group_name_H-M   'P 1'
#
loop_
_entity.id
_entity.type
_entity.pdbx_description
1 polymer ?
#
loop_
_entity_poly.entity_id
_entity_poly.type
_entity_poly.pdbx_seq_one_letter_code
_entity_poly.pdbx_strand_id
1 'polypeptide(L)'
;HDSNFGILTIAHEKATGIINPSLQNVTFTAIATYPIYLGGTSYFTYLPGNQIVGNSGEAAAAPPFSAEEAAAEELVAAGFDLPGNQMALDSIQPGAESLAASAAPQAFLAAAPNFSPAIGLAGAWNNSGELVQIDGVPYVIVGGFPMTVTIGGSNYTPANNVTIGAVNAANTTVSVPAKTIFKFTTNLMMIAKGKLNLLSTDTQPIIFTSFKDDSAAGDTNRDGTATRPAKSDWGEVQLASSNDFGNAVVRYATKGLHIYFEGAVNLNNFSTVNHSTFMENATGISLTTVDNGDISALITDSTFSSNTVHIQGNASNTGKTGHLCVEAHHNDLFGTKASQNGIVNNNLNGFSPALVDCAAPAFDATSNYWGHASGPYHPTLNSAGLGSTVSDRVAFDPWLGSAVFPPATYSINGRITRDSAIGVGLPGVVVTLQGGTAGEVTAISDVNGYYSFSGLANGNYLVSPGLQGYTFVPPSLSVVLAGSDALGSNFIGIISPGDVAFSVNSVTAFRPFSTTRKTYCAFTVSLNKALATGKSASVEFTTLAGTAQPGVDFVARSGKLNFLAGQSLTQLVNV
;
A
#
# COMPACT_ATOMS: atom_id res chain seq x y z
N HIS A 1 10.29 27.23 9.49
CA HIS A 1 9.84 26.61 10.77
C HIS A 1 8.40 27.03 11.05
N ASP A 2 7.38 26.62 10.30
CA ASP A 2 7.01 25.27 9.80
C ASP A 2 6.26 24.42 10.85
N SER A 3 5.43 25.07 11.67
CA SER A 3 4.09 24.53 12.00
C SER A 3 3.34 24.27 10.67
N ASN A 4 2.76 23.09 10.39
CA ASN A 4 1.51 22.52 10.92
C ASN A 4 0.27 23.63 11.02
N PHE A 5 -1.55 24.19 9.70
CA PHE A 5 -2.82 25.00 9.52
C PHE A 5 -3.91 23.93 9.42
N GLY A 6 -4.70 23.80 10.49
CA GLY A 6 -5.62 22.67 10.66
C GLY A 6 -6.62 22.96 11.75
N ILE A 7 -7.56 23.86 11.44
CA ILE A 7 -8.83 24.03 12.15
C ILE A 7 -9.91 23.96 11.09
N LEU A 8 -10.94 23.17 11.35
CA LEU A 8 -12.16 23.13 10.55
C LEU A 8 -13.27 22.56 11.44
N THR A 9 -14.49 23.03 11.26
CA THR A 9 -15.69 22.54 11.94
C THR A 9 -16.87 22.96 11.06
N ILE A 10 -17.93 22.15 11.00
CA ILE A 10 -19.10 22.44 10.18
C ILE A 10 -20.39 22.03 10.99
N ALA A 11 -21.53 22.73 10.82
CA ALA A 11 -22.77 22.69 11.63
C ALA A 11 -23.85 21.60 11.35
N HIS A 12 -24.99 21.67 12.05
CA HIS A 12 -25.95 20.59 12.32
C HIS A 12 -27.31 20.65 11.57
N GLU A 13 -27.95 19.48 11.37
CA GLU A 13 -29.22 19.19 10.65
C GLU A 13 -30.45 20.12 10.84
N LYS A 14 -30.52 20.89 11.91
CA LYS A 14 -31.73 21.65 12.30
C LYS A 14 -31.46 23.09 12.70
N ALA A 15 -30.32 23.63 12.27
CA ALA A 15 -30.12 25.07 12.30
C ALA A 15 -30.97 25.73 11.20
N THR A 16 -32.11 26.33 11.57
CA THR A 16 -32.92 27.16 10.66
C THR A 16 -32.29 28.54 10.48
N GLY A 17 -31.00 28.56 10.12
CA GLY A 17 -30.13 29.73 10.10
C GLY A 17 -28.66 29.34 10.17
N ILE A 18 -27.78 30.22 9.70
CA ILE A 18 -26.33 30.02 9.68
C ILE A 18 -25.79 30.14 11.12
N ILE A 19 -24.97 29.18 11.56
CA ILE A 19 -24.25 29.27 12.84
C ILE A 19 -22.81 29.72 12.56
N ASN A 20 -22.49 30.95 12.96
CA ASN A 20 -21.15 31.53 12.94
C ASN A 20 -20.52 31.49 14.35
N PRO A 21 -19.85 30.40 14.77
CA PRO A 21 -19.11 30.38 16.03
C PRO A 21 -18.00 31.45 16.05
N SER A 22 -17.99 32.27 17.09
CA SER A 22 -16.90 33.19 17.38
C SER A 22 -15.82 32.55 18.26
N LEU A 23 -14.56 32.67 17.84
CA LEU A 23 -13.41 32.21 18.63
C LEU A 23 -12.78 33.41 19.35
N GLN A 24 -12.77 33.37 20.68
CA GLN A 24 -12.19 34.40 21.54
C GLN A 24 -11.44 33.76 22.72
N ASN A 25 -10.26 34.29 23.05
CA ASN A 25 -9.41 33.83 24.17
C ASN A 25 -9.05 32.32 24.13
N VAL A 26 -9.04 31.69 22.95
CA VAL A 26 -8.65 30.29 22.77
C VAL A 26 -7.13 30.18 22.66
N THR A 27 -6.53 29.29 23.46
CA THR A 27 -5.09 28.98 23.40
C THR A 27 -4.84 27.61 22.80
N PHE A 28 -4.14 27.56 21.67
CA PHE A 28 -3.78 26.30 20.98
C PHE A 28 -2.41 25.80 21.46
N THR A 29 -2.32 24.52 21.83
CA THR A 29 -1.12 23.86 22.36
C THR A 29 -0.82 22.54 21.63
N ALA A 30 0.46 22.13 21.60
CA ALA A 30 0.93 20.77 21.31
C ALA A 30 0.51 20.11 19.97
N ILE A 31 0.24 20.88 18.91
CA ILE A 31 -0.13 20.34 17.58
C ILE A 31 1.08 19.85 16.75
N ALA A 32 1.16 18.53 16.54
CA ALA A 32 2.21 17.87 15.75
C ALA A 32 1.82 17.55 14.29
N THR A 33 0.55 17.76 13.93
CA THR A 33 -0.01 17.53 12.59
C THR A 33 -1.03 18.64 12.25
N TYR A 34 -1.33 18.80 10.96
CA TYR A 34 -2.27 19.78 10.41
C TYR A 34 -3.43 19.06 9.68
N PRO A 35 -4.55 18.70 10.36
CA PRO A 35 -5.71 18.09 9.71
C PRO A 35 -6.75 19.14 9.28
N ILE A 36 -7.31 18.95 8.09
CA ILE A 36 -8.50 19.65 7.58
C ILE A 36 -9.71 18.80 7.98
N TYR A 37 -10.58 19.24 8.91
CA TYR A 37 -11.59 18.37 9.57
C TYR A 37 -13.04 18.54 9.02
N LEU A 38 -13.56 17.61 8.20
CA LEU A 38 -14.89 17.78 7.57
C LEU A 38 -16.07 17.06 8.27
N GLY A 39 -17.19 17.80 8.44
CA GLY A 39 -18.58 17.34 8.63
C GLY A 39 -19.57 18.47 9.03
N GLY A 40 -20.60 18.79 8.22
CA GLY A 40 -21.70 19.77 8.53
C GLY A 40 -21.83 21.07 7.67
N THR A 41 -22.31 22.20 8.24
CA THR A 41 -22.57 23.55 7.63
C THR A 41 -22.16 24.88 8.40
N SER A 42 -20.92 25.11 8.89
CA SER A 42 -20.46 26.34 9.63
C SER A 42 -19.19 27.03 9.06
N TYR A 43 -19.00 28.32 9.40
CA TYR A 43 -17.75 29.08 9.25
C TYR A 43 -17.45 29.91 10.52
N PHE A 44 -16.18 30.27 10.78
CA PHE A 44 -15.76 30.95 12.01
C PHE A 44 -15.67 32.48 11.90
N THR A 45 -15.80 33.17 13.05
CA THR A 45 -15.38 34.58 13.22
C THR A 45 -14.30 34.68 14.29
N TYR A 46 -13.15 35.28 13.97
CA TYR A 46 -12.05 35.46 14.94
C TYR A 46 -12.21 36.78 15.71
N LEU A 47 -12.28 36.70 17.05
CA LEU A 47 -12.28 37.85 17.95
C LEU A 47 -10.92 37.98 18.67
N PRO A 48 -10.58 39.17 19.21
CA PRO A 48 -9.28 39.39 19.85
C PRO A 48 -9.03 38.49 21.06
N GLY A 49 -7.76 38.12 21.27
CA GLY A 49 -7.28 37.40 22.46
C GLY A 49 -6.91 35.93 22.25
N ASN A 50 -7.13 35.35 21.06
CA ASN A 50 -6.66 34.00 20.74
C ASN A 50 -5.11 33.93 20.70
N GLN A 51 -4.55 32.83 21.18
CA GLN A 51 -3.11 32.63 21.37
C GLN A 51 -2.64 31.29 20.80
N ILE A 52 -1.39 31.25 20.33
CA ILE A 52 -0.71 30.01 19.93
C ILE A 52 0.48 29.81 20.87
N VAL A 53 0.57 28.62 21.48
CA VAL A 53 1.65 28.23 22.40
C VAL A 53 2.38 27.02 21.83
N GLY A 54 3.64 27.22 21.45
CA GLY A 54 4.50 26.15 20.94
C GLY A 54 4.96 25.19 22.04
N ASN A 55 5.60 24.08 21.64
CA ASN A 55 6.16 23.09 22.58
C ASN A 55 7.28 23.66 23.50
N SER A 56 7.74 24.89 23.26
CA SER A 56 8.65 25.65 24.13
C SER A 56 7.95 26.39 25.28
N GLY A 57 6.61 26.49 25.28
CA GLY A 57 5.83 27.15 26.34
C GLY A 57 5.65 28.66 26.21
N GLU A 58 6.19 29.30 25.16
CA GLU A 58 5.97 30.73 24.90
C GLU A 58 4.69 30.96 24.07
N ALA A 59 3.94 32.02 24.42
CA ALA A 59 2.67 32.38 23.80
C ALA A 59 2.82 33.56 22.82
N ALA A 60 2.35 33.39 21.58
CA ALA A 60 2.25 34.46 20.59
C ALA A 60 0.77 34.84 20.36
N ALA A 61 0.51 36.14 20.18
CA ALA A 61 -0.80 36.65 19.80
C ALA A 61 -1.02 36.51 18.29
N ALA A 62 -2.21 36.09 17.86
CA ALA A 62 -2.58 36.06 16.45
C ALA A 62 -2.73 37.49 15.89
N PRO A 63 -2.30 37.77 14.64
CA PRO A 63 -2.48 39.07 14.02
C PRO A 63 -3.97 39.34 13.72
N PRO A 64 -4.46 40.58 13.89
CA PRO A 64 -5.85 40.92 13.58
C PRO A 64 -6.06 41.09 12.08
N PHE A 65 -7.11 40.48 11.53
CA PHE A 65 -7.69 40.89 10.25
C PHE A 65 -8.61 42.10 10.48
N SER A 66 -8.35 43.20 9.77
CA SER A 66 -9.18 44.41 9.80
C SER A 66 -10.39 44.27 8.88
N ALA A 67 -11.57 44.65 9.35
CA ALA A 67 -12.86 44.41 8.70
C ALA A 67 -13.16 45.32 7.48
N GLU A 68 -12.14 45.73 6.73
CA GLU A 68 -12.23 46.75 5.67
C GLU A 68 -12.26 46.14 4.24
N GLU A 69 -11.83 44.88 4.08
CA GLU A 69 -11.97 44.12 2.82
C GLU A 69 -13.37 43.49 2.63
N ALA A 70 -14.29 43.67 3.60
CA ALA A 70 -15.58 42.98 3.65
C ALA A 70 -16.73 43.70 2.89
N ALA A 71 -16.42 44.62 1.97
CA ALA A 71 -17.38 45.59 1.44
C ALA A 71 -17.28 45.83 -0.09
N ALA A 72 -17.50 44.77 -0.89
CA ALA A 72 -17.81 44.90 -2.32
C ALA A 72 -18.76 43.79 -2.80
N GLU A 73 -19.70 44.15 -3.66
CA GLU A 73 -20.65 43.29 -4.41
C GLU A 73 -21.51 42.29 -3.60
N GLU A 74 -22.55 42.85 -2.99
CA GLU A 74 -23.84 42.18 -2.79
C GLU A 74 -24.35 41.59 -4.12
N LEU A 75 -24.44 40.26 -4.25
CA LEU A 75 -25.10 39.60 -5.38
C LEU A 75 -26.33 38.81 -4.92
N VAL A 76 -27.48 39.13 -5.52
CA VAL A 76 -28.80 38.68 -5.10
C VAL A 76 -29.05 37.21 -5.45
N ALA A 77 -29.70 36.48 -4.53
CA ALA A 77 -30.11 35.10 -4.75
C ALA A 77 -31.17 34.97 -5.86
N ALA A 78 -30.77 34.33 -6.97
CA ALA A 78 -31.65 33.71 -7.95
C ALA A 78 -31.09 32.31 -8.27
N GLY A 79 -31.97 31.33 -8.47
CA GLY A 79 -31.56 29.92 -8.56
C GLY A 79 -30.70 29.61 -9.77
N PHE A 80 -29.66 28.78 -9.58
CA PHE A 80 -28.93 28.17 -10.69
C PHE A 80 -29.34 26.70 -10.87
N ASP A 81 -29.91 26.46 -12.04
CA ASP A 81 -30.27 25.15 -12.57
C ASP A 81 -29.01 24.38 -13.01
N LEU A 82 -29.07 23.04 -13.00
CA LEU A 82 -28.06 22.18 -13.63
C LEU A 82 -28.55 21.88 -15.05
N PRO A 83 -27.77 22.07 -16.14
CA PRO A 83 -26.64 21.15 -16.37
C PRO A 83 -25.49 21.61 -17.32
N GLY A 84 -24.24 21.53 -16.84
CA GLY A 84 -23.09 21.02 -17.63
C GLY A 84 -22.42 21.86 -18.76
N ASN A 85 -21.34 21.27 -19.27
CA ASN A 85 -20.60 21.50 -20.54
C ASN A 85 -19.94 22.86 -20.88
N GLN A 86 -20.43 24.03 -20.47
CA GLN A 86 -20.10 25.25 -21.23
C GLN A 86 -18.62 25.72 -21.19
N MET A 87 -17.78 25.28 -20.24
CA MET A 87 -16.35 25.63 -20.27
C MET A 87 -15.38 24.55 -19.78
N ALA A 88 -15.20 23.53 -20.62
CA ALA A 88 -13.86 22.98 -20.87
C ALA A 88 -13.08 23.79 -21.93
N LEU A 89 -13.57 24.99 -22.29
CA LEU A 89 -13.19 25.73 -23.51
C LEU A 89 -11.97 26.65 -23.34
N ASP A 90 -11.86 27.38 -22.23
CA ASP A 90 -10.70 28.24 -21.92
C ASP A 90 -9.51 27.42 -21.36
N SER A 91 -9.36 26.25 -21.96
CA SER A 91 -8.30 25.29 -21.79
C SER A 91 -6.92 25.87 -22.16
N ILE A 92 -5.90 25.39 -21.45
CA ILE A 92 -4.64 24.91 -22.06
C ILE A 92 -4.09 25.83 -23.16
N GLN A 93 -3.54 26.99 -22.81
CA GLN A 93 -2.68 27.80 -23.68
C GLN A 93 -1.34 28.12 -22.99
N PRO A 94 -0.25 27.41 -23.35
CA PRO A 94 1.08 27.68 -22.82
C PRO A 94 1.84 28.71 -23.65
N GLY A 95 2.24 29.82 -23.02
CA GLY A 95 3.32 30.70 -23.50
C GLY A 95 2.89 32.05 -24.10
N ALA A 96 3.13 33.11 -23.33
CA ALA A 96 3.32 34.48 -23.79
C ALA A 96 4.40 35.15 -22.91
N GLU A 97 5.16 36.10 -23.45
CA GLU A 97 6.46 36.52 -22.87
C GLU A 97 6.38 37.61 -21.77
N SER A 98 7.54 37.91 -21.18
CA SER A 98 7.69 38.56 -19.87
C SER A 98 7.76 40.09 -19.88
N LEU A 99 7.44 40.68 -18.72
CA LEU A 99 8.03 41.93 -18.24
C LEU A 99 8.49 41.76 -16.79
N ALA A 100 9.50 42.53 -16.38
CA ALA A 100 10.41 42.11 -15.32
C ALA A 100 10.16 42.70 -13.91
N ALA A 101 10.19 41.80 -12.92
CA ALA A 101 10.74 41.95 -11.57
C ALA A 101 10.42 43.22 -10.75
N SER A 102 9.51 43.06 -9.79
CA SER A 102 9.79 43.45 -8.39
C SER A 102 9.42 42.27 -7.47
N ALA A 103 10.20 42.05 -6.41
CA ALA A 103 10.15 40.79 -5.65
C ALA A 103 9.19 40.85 -4.46
N ALA A 104 7.99 40.30 -4.64
CA ALA A 104 7.18 39.75 -3.55
C ALA A 104 7.25 38.21 -3.61
N PRO A 105 7.28 37.49 -2.47
CA PRO A 105 7.44 36.04 -2.46
C PRO A 105 6.15 35.36 -2.94
N GLN A 106 6.07 35.05 -4.23
CA GLN A 106 5.11 34.06 -4.71
C GLN A 106 5.48 32.71 -4.08
N ALA A 107 4.63 32.23 -3.18
CA ALA A 107 4.77 30.91 -2.58
C ALA A 107 4.44 29.84 -3.62
N PHE A 108 5.44 29.51 -4.46
CA PHE A 108 5.42 28.29 -5.24
C PHE A 108 5.10 27.12 -4.31
N LEU A 109 4.16 26.27 -4.71
CA LEU A 109 3.85 25.02 -4.02
C LEU A 109 4.95 23.99 -4.28
N ALA A 110 6.17 24.31 -3.82
CA ALA A 110 7.34 23.46 -3.97
C ALA A 110 7.12 22.17 -3.16
N ALA A 111 7.07 21.04 -3.86
CA ALA A 111 6.90 19.75 -3.24
C ALA A 111 8.07 19.44 -2.29
N ALA A 112 7.84 19.56 -0.99
CA ALA A 112 8.63 18.85 0.01
C ALA A 112 8.40 17.35 -0.26
N PRO A 113 9.44 16.57 -0.62
CA PRO A 113 9.25 15.34 -1.41
C PRO A 113 8.55 14.17 -0.71
N ASN A 114 8.21 14.30 0.58
CA ASN A 114 7.85 13.19 1.47
C ASN A 114 6.53 13.41 2.24
N PHE A 115 5.57 14.22 1.76
CA PHE A 115 4.27 14.38 2.42
C PHE A 115 3.09 14.32 1.44
N SER A 116 2.17 13.36 1.65
CA SER A 116 0.82 13.45 1.12
C SER A 116 -0.05 14.38 1.99
N PRO A 117 -0.77 15.36 1.41
CA PRO A 117 -1.83 16.09 2.12
C PRO A 117 -3.01 15.17 2.43
N ALA A 118 -3.78 15.41 3.50
CA ALA A 118 -4.92 14.57 3.89
C ALA A 118 -5.98 15.32 4.73
N ILE A 119 -7.23 14.82 4.72
CA ILE A 119 -8.40 15.43 5.39
C ILE A 119 -8.84 14.55 6.58
N GLY A 120 -8.93 15.09 7.79
CA GLY A 120 -9.38 14.34 8.98
C GLY A 120 -10.90 14.21 9.06
N LEU A 121 -11.42 13.04 9.44
CA LEU A 121 -12.85 12.77 9.62
C LEU A 121 -13.12 12.07 10.97
N ALA A 122 -14.21 12.45 11.64
CA ALA A 122 -14.71 11.81 12.87
C ALA A 122 -16.21 12.15 13.08
N GLY A 123 -16.86 11.48 14.04
CA GLY A 123 -18.20 11.86 14.53
C GLY A 123 -19.38 11.40 13.66
N ALA A 124 -20.55 11.99 13.91
CA ALA A 124 -21.81 11.59 13.28
C ALA A 124 -22.25 12.57 12.17
N TRP A 125 -22.55 12.04 10.99
CA TRP A 125 -23.03 12.74 9.80
C TRP A 125 -24.48 12.35 9.55
N ASN A 126 -25.40 13.05 10.20
CA ASN A 126 -26.82 12.74 10.08
C ASN A 126 -27.49 13.43 8.87
N ASN A 127 -26.93 14.55 8.41
CA ASN A 127 -27.34 15.23 7.17
C ASN A 127 -27.05 14.35 5.94
N SER A 128 -27.93 14.42 4.95
CA SER A 128 -27.60 13.99 3.58
C SER A 128 -26.69 15.02 2.90
N GLY A 129 -25.82 14.56 2.00
CA GLY A 129 -24.88 15.42 1.26
C GLY A 129 -23.88 14.61 0.43
N GLU A 130 -22.91 15.30 -0.19
CA GLU A 130 -21.83 14.69 -0.96
C GLU A 130 -20.47 15.14 -0.41
N LEU A 131 -19.48 14.25 -0.43
CA LEU A 131 -18.11 14.56 0.00
C LEU A 131 -17.36 15.39 -1.04
N VAL A 132 -16.74 16.48 -0.58
CA VAL A 132 -15.91 17.35 -1.44
C VAL A 132 -14.53 16.73 -1.61
N GLN A 133 -14.32 16.06 -2.74
CA GLN A 133 -13.03 15.49 -3.13
C GLN A 133 -12.03 16.59 -3.50
N ILE A 134 -10.76 16.38 -3.14
CA ILE A 134 -9.62 17.16 -3.64
C ILE A 134 -8.66 16.15 -4.28
N ASP A 135 -8.20 16.41 -5.51
CA ASP A 135 -7.43 15.44 -6.28
C ASP A 135 -6.17 14.93 -5.54
N GLY A 136 -6.08 13.60 -5.40
CA GLY A 136 -4.97 12.93 -4.71
C GLY A 136 -5.00 12.99 -3.18
N VAL A 137 -5.97 13.67 -2.56
CA VAL A 137 -6.05 13.85 -1.10
C VAL A 137 -6.94 12.76 -0.47
N PRO A 138 -6.42 11.84 0.35
CA PRO A 138 -7.21 10.88 1.08
C PRO A 138 -7.87 11.51 2.32
N TYR A 139 -9.01 10.94 2.71
CA TYR A 139 -9.58 11.15 4.03
C TYR A 139 -8.92 10.21 5.04
N VAL A 140 -8.70 10.69 6.27
CA VAL A 140 -8.20 9.89 7.40
C VAL A 140 -9.25 9.91 8.50
N ILE A 141 -9.80 8.74 8.81
CA ILE A 141 -10.70 8.54 9.94
C ILE A 141 -9.85 8.45 11.22
N VAL A 142 -10.12 9.37 12.15
CA VAL A 142 -9.35 9.60 13.37
C VAL A 142 -10.23 9.56 14.62
N GLY A 143 -9.64 9.18 15.74
CA GLY A 143 -10.28 9.09 17.05
C GLY A 143 -9.41 9.71 18.13
N GLY A 144 -9.96 9.88 19.34
CA GLY A 144 -9.26 10.54 20.45
C GLY A 144 -9.11 12.05 20.25
N PHE A 145 -10.16 12.71 19.75
CA PHE A 145 -10.18 14.17 19.57
C PHE A 145 -9.90 14.89 20.92
N PRO A 146 -8.89 15.78 21.02
CA PRO A 146 -8.61 16.50 22.26
C PRO A 146 -9.61 17.63 22.54
N MET A 147 -10.46 17.97 21.57
CA MET A 147 -11.50 19.00 21.72
C MET A 147 -12.72 18.44 22.46
N THR A 148 -12.83 18.80 23.74
CA THR A 148 -14.14 18.83 24.41
C THR A 148 -14.81 20.16 24.06
N VAL A 149 -16.00 20.11 23.45
CA VAL A 149 -16.80 21.30 23.14
C VAL A 149 -17.83 21.49 24.24
N THR A 150 -17.77 22.61 24.97
CA THR A 150 -18.73 22.92 26.03
C THR A 150 -19.87 23.77 25.48
N ILE A 151 -21.11 23.25 25.47
CA ILE A 151 -22.30 23.97 25.03
C ILE A 151 -23.30 24.02 26.20
N GLY A 152 -23.69 25.22 26.63
CA GLY A 152 -24.64 25.41 27.74
C GLY A 152 -24.16 24.87 29.10
N GLY A 153 -22.84 24.69 29.27
CA GLY A 153 -22.25 24.05 30.45
C GLY A 153 -22.11 22.52 30.35
N SER A 154 -22.66 21.89 29.30
CA SER A 154 -22.50 20.46 29.02
C SER A 154 -21.30 20.22 28.12
N ASN A 155 -20.47 19.22 28.46
CA ASN A 155 -19.29 18.83 27.69
C ASN A 155 -19.62 17.76 26.65
N TYR A 156 -19.25 18.00 25.39
CA TYR A 156 -19.42 17.09 24.27
C TYR A 156 -18.05 16.68 23.72
N THR A 157 -17.82 15.38 23.57
CA THR A 157 -16.66 14.80 22.89
C THR A 157 -17.12 14.13 21.59
N PRO A 158 -16.41 14.33 20.46
CA PRO A 158 -16.72 13.61 19.22
C PRO A 158 -16.61 12.10 19.38
N ALA A 159 -17.49 11.35 18.70
CA ALA A 159 -17.35 9.89 18.63
C ALA A 159 -16.09 9.51 17.85
N ASN A 160 -15.35 8.50 18.34
CA ASN A 160 -14.11 8.02 17.71
C ASN A 160 -14.30 7.40 16.32
N ASN A 161 -15.54 7.07 15.95
CA ASN A 161 -15.90 6.42 14.69
C ASN A 161 -16.72 7.39 13.83
N VAL A 162 -16.58 7.29 12.50
CA VAL A 162 -17.51 7.97 11.59
C VAL A 162 -18.84 7.19 11.58
N THR A 163 -19.95 7.88 11.81
CA THR A 163 -21.30 7.30 11.71
C THR A 163 -22.14 8.09 10.73
N ILE A 164 -22.73 7.46 9.72
CA ILE A 164 -23.59 8.09 8.72
C ILE A 164 -25.05 7.78 9.07
N GLY A 165 -25.84 8.81 9.32
CA GLY A 165 -27.24 8.70 9.74
C GLY A 165 -27.43 8.33 11.23
N ALA A 166 -28.60 8.67 11.75
CA ALA A 166 -29.07 8.17 13.04
C ALA A 166 -29.66 6.75 12.91
N VAL A 167 -29.84 6.06 14.05
CA VAL A 167 -30.56 4.76 14.07
C VAL A 167 -31.98 4.97 13.53
N ASN A 168 -32.40 4.14 12.59
CA ASN A 168 -33.67 4.22 11.85
C ASN A 168 -33.84 5.46 10.93
N ALA A 169 -32.80 6.27 10.70
CA ALA A 169 -32.84 7.38 9.74
C ALA A 169 -32.50 6.93 8.31
N ALA A 170 -33.35 6.07 7.73
CA ALA A 170 -33.17 5.50 6.38
C ALA A 170 -33.21 6.51 5.23
N ASN A 171 -33.41 7.80 5.52
CA ASN A 171 -33.40 8.92 4.58
C ASN A 171 -32.07 9.69 4.53
N THR A 172 -31.17 9.53 5.51
CA THR A 172 -29.81 10.09 5.42
C THR A 172 -29.06 9.40 4.28
N THR A 173 -28.52 10.17 3.34
CA THR A 173 -27.68 9.65 2.24
C THR A 173 -26.41 10.48 2.11
N VAL A 174 -25.26 9.84 2.27
CA VAL A 174 -23.94 10.45 2.03
C VAL A 174 -23.37 9.88 0.74
N SER A 175 -23.25 10.73 -0.28
CA SER A 175 -22.59 10.41 -1.54
C SER A 175 -21.07 10.54 -1.43
N VAL A 176 -20.36 9.59 -2.01
CA VAL A 176 -18.89 9.53 -2.03
C VAL A 176 -18.42 9.50 -3.48
N PRO A 177 -17.67 10.52 -3.96
CA PRO A 177 -17.13 10.54 -5.33
C PRO A 177 -16.19 9.37 -5.66
N ALA A 178 -16.13 9.01 -6.95
CA ALA A 178 -15.19 8.03 -7.49
C ALA A 178 -13.73 8.35 -7.11
N LYS A 179 -12.87 7.33 -7.02
CA LYS A 179 -11.46 7.45 -6.55
C LYS A 179 -11.28 8.00 -5.13
N THR A 180 -12.33 8.16 -4.32
CA THR A 180 -12.18 8.55 -2.92
C THR A 180 -11.38 7.50 -2.16
N ILE A 181 -10.45 7.93 -1.30
CA ILE A 181 -9.62 7.06 -0.47
C ILE A 181 -9.90 7.38 1.00
N PHE A 182 -10.37 6.40 1.77
CA PHE A 182 -10.49 6.44 3.22
C PHE A 182 -9.37 5.62 3.86
N LYS A 183 -8.57 6.28 4.68
CA LYS A 183 -7.56 5.66 5.54
C LYS A 183 -8.05 5.64 6.99
N PHE A 184 -7.89 4.54 7.70
CA PHE A 184 -8.34 4.37 9.08
C PHE A 184 -7.15 4.27 10.03
N THR A 185 -7.15 5.03 11.13
CA THR A 185 -6.21 4.79 12.23
C THR A 185 -6.68 3.61 13.10
N THR A 186 -5.81 3.17 14.02
CA THR A 186 -5.92 1.84 14.65
C THR A 186 -7.26 1.58 15.32
N ASN A 187 -7.87 0.42 15.03
CA ASN A 187 -9.17 -0.04 15.54
C ASN A 187 -10.42 0.79 15.17
N LEU A 188 -10.31 1.82 14.32
CA LEU A 188 -11.47 2.65 13.97
C LEU A 188 -12.34 2.06 12.85
N MET A 189 -13.60 2.48 12.80
CA MET A 189 -14.64 1.96 11.90
C MET A 189 -15.52 3.08 11.33
N MET A 190 -16.17 2.80 10.20
CA MET A 190 -17.23 3.62 9.62
C MET A 190 -18.56 2.87 9.77
N ILE A 191 -19.63 3.55 10.18
CA ILE A 191 -20.94 2.92 10.47
C ILE A 191 -22.04 3.60 9.66
N ALA A 192 -22.49 2.97 8.58
CA ALA A 192 -23.63 3.42 7.78
C ALA A 192 -24.96 2.94 8.38
N LYS A 193 -25.67 3.84 9.06
CA LYS A 193 -27.04 3.67 9.56
C LYS A 193 -28.07 4.27 8.60
N GLY A 194 -27.67 5.27 7.82
CA GLY A 194 -28.29 5.67 6.56
C GLY A 194 -27.57 5.09 5.35
N LYS A 195 -27.84 5.61 4.15
CA LYS A 195 -27.20 5.19 2.90
C LYS A 195 -25.79 5.77 2.76
N LEU A 196 -24.81 4.89 2.58
CA LEU A 196 -23.47 5.20 2.07
C LEU A 196 -23.52 4.98 0.54
N ASN A 197 -23.63 6.07 -0.22
CA ASN A 197 -23.87 6.04 -1.66
C ASN A 197 -22.55 6.20 -2.42
N LEU A 198 -21.93 5.09 -2.81
CA LEU A 198 -20.68 5.09 -3.55
C LEU A 198 -20.93 5.48 -5.02
N LEU A 199 -20.17 6.44 -5.54
CA LEU A 199 -20.21 6.88 -6.95
C LEU A 199 -19.03 6.30 -7.77
N SER A 200 -18.48 5.17 -7.32
CA SER A 200 -17.35 4.46 -7.92
C SER A 200 -17.71 3.77 -9.25
N THR A 201 -16.68 3.42 -10.02
CA THR A 201 -16.77 2.52 -11.18
C THR A 201 -15.55 1.58 -11.21
N ASP A 202 -15.55 0.54 -12.02
CA ASP A 202 -14.43 -0.45 -12.10
C ASP A 202 -13.07 0.18 -12.41
N THR A 203 -13.08 1.29 -13.16
CA THR A 203 -11.85 2.04 -13.52
C THR A 203 -11.51 3.15 -12.52
N GLN A 204 -12.42 3.44 -11.57
CA GLN A 204 -12.31 4.54 -10.60
C GLN A 204 -12.87 4.12 -9.22
N PRO A 205 -12.37 3.01 -8.62
CA PRO A 205 -12.93 2.47 -7.39
C PRO A 205 -12.67 3.36 -6.18
N ILE A 206 -13.50 3.21 -5.14
CA ILE A 206 -13.29 3.85 -3.84
C ILE A 206 -12.49 2.90 -2.94
N ILE A 207 -11.49 3.41 -2.22
CA ILE A 207 -10.54 2.59 -1.44
C ILE A 207 -10.77 2.81 0.06
N PHE A 208 -10.88 1.72 0.82
CA PHE A 208 -10.94 1.71 2.29
C PHE A 208 -9.74 0.91 2.84
N THR A 209 -8.86 1.55 3.61
CA THR A 209 -7.53 0.98 3.92
C THR A 209 -6.92 1.49 5.24
N SER A 210 -5.79 0.92 5.66
CA SER A 210 -5.02 1.36 6.84
C SER A 210 -4.37 2.74 6.63
N PHE A 211 -4.23 3.52 7.70
CA PHE A 211 -3.43 4.75 7.73
C PHE A 211 -1.95 4.55 7.35
N LYS A 212 -1.44 3.31 7.44
CA LYS A 212 -0.08 2.90 7.08
C LYS A 212 0.07 2.43 5.62
N ASP A 213 -0.98 2.53 4.81
CA ASP A 213 -0.97 2.00 3.44
C ASP A 213 -0.52 3.07 2.44
N ASP A 214 0.78 3.11 2.16
CA ASP A 214 1.38 4.08 1.24
C ASP A 214 0.94 3.88 -0.21
N SER A 215 0.45 2.68 -0.56
CA SER A 215 0.04 2.36 -1.94
C SER A 215 -1.26 3.03 -2.38
N ALA A 216 -2.05 3.59 -1.44
CA ALA A 216 -3.16 4.48 -1.73
C ALA A 216 -2.80 5.91 -1.33
N ALA A 217 -2.64 6.81 -2.31
CA ALA A 217 -2.31 8.22 -2.08
C ALA A 217 -1.05 8.51 -1.22
N GLY A 218 -0.06 7.61 -1.19
CA GLY A 218 1.24 7.86 -0.58
C GLY A 218 1.27 7.81 0.95
N ASP A 219 2.47 7.99 1.52
CA ASP A 219 2.69 8.01 2.97
C ASP A 219 1.90 9.14 3.62
N THR A 220 0.97 8.74 4.50
CA THR A 220 0.12 9.63 5.29
C THR A 220 0.48 9.61 6.78
N ASN A 221 1.25 8.62 7.25
CA ASN A 221 1.65 8.47 8.65
C ASN A 221 3.00 9.14 8.97
N ARG A 222 3.79 9.44 7.94
CA ARG A 222 5.08 10.13 7.92
C ARG A 222 6.26 9.29 8.45
N ASP A 223 6.16 7.96 8.40
CA ASP A 223 7.22 7.02 8.79
C ASP A 223 7.97 6.39 7.58
N GLY A 224 7.54 6.68 6.35
CA GLY A 224 8.20 6.37 5.09
C GLY A 224 8.09 4.91 4.65
N THR A 225 8.59 3.98 5.46
CA THR A 225 8.45 2.51 5.30
C THR A 225 8.64 1.76 6.64
N ALA A 226 8.65 2.48 7.77
CA ALA A 226 9.01 1.93 9.09
C ALA A 226 7.87 1.14 9.72
N THR A 227 6.61 1.51 9.44
CA THR A 227 5.46 0.62 9.60
C THR A 227 4.84 0.32 8.23
N ARG A 228 3.97 -0.69 8.21
CA ARG A 228 3.34 -1.23 7.02
C ARG A 228 1.92 -1.68 7.36
N PRO A 229 1.01 -1.73 6.38
CA PRO A 229 -0.37 -2.08 6.65
C PRO A 229 -0.52 -3.59 6.88
N ALA A 230 -1.38 -3.97 7.81
CA ALA A 230 -1.58 -5.36 8.21
C ALA A 230 -3.06 -5.68 8.50
N LYS A 231 -3.44 -6.96 8.40
CA LYS A 231 -4.76 -7.46 8.82
C LYS A 231 -5.10 -6.99 10.23
N SER A 232 -6.34 -6.54 10.44
CA SER A 232 -6.79 -5.95 11.71
C SER A 232 -6.02 -4.69 12.16
N ASP A 233 -5.43 -3.93 11.24
CA ASP A 233 -4.99 -2.56 11.55
C ASP A 233 -6.17 -1.68 11.98
N TRP A 234 -7.30 -1.82 11.28
CA TRP A 234 -8.53 -1.07 11.56
C TRP A 234 -9.73 -2.00 11.75
N GLY A 235 -10.87 -1.41 12.13
CA GLY A 235 -12.10 -2.12 12.45
C GLY A 235 -12.81 -2.67 11.21
N GLU A 236 -13.80 -1.92 10.73
CA GLU A 236 -14.72 -2.34 9.67
C GLU A 236 -15.44 -1.17 9.00
N VAL A 237 -15.94 -1.37 7.77
CA VAL A 237 -17.09 -0.60 7.25
C VAL A 237 -18.35 -1.37 7.59
N GLN A 238 -19.14 -0.88 8.55
CA GLN A 238 -20.37 -1.50 9.00
C GLN A 238 -21.56 -0.93 8.22
N LEU A 239 -22.31 -1.80 7.54
CA LEU A 239 -23.61 -1.48 6.95
C LEU A 239 -24.69 -1.92 7.93
N ALA A 240 -25.18 -1.00 8.75
CA ALA A 240 -26.24 -1.21 9.74
C ALA A 240 -27.66 -0.94 9.18
N SER A 241 -27.74 -0.62 7.88
CA SER A 241 -28.97 -0.53 7.10
C SER A 241 -28.72 -0.97 5.65
N SER A 242 -29.80 -1.22 4.92
CA SER A 242 -29.81 -1.58 3.49
C SER A 242 -28.97 -0.62 2.64
N ASN A 243 -27.97 -1.15 1.93
CA ASN A 243 -27.01 -0.38 1.15
C ASN A 243 -26.60 -1.12 -0.13
N ASP A 244 -26.15 -0.37 -1.14
CA ASP A 244 -25.58 -0.92 -2.38
C ASP A 244 -24.10 -0.52 -2.42
N PHE A 245 -23.22 -1.51 -2.24
CA PHE A 245 -21.78 -1.33 -2.03
C PHE A 245 -21.01 -1.83 -3.26
N GLY A 246 -20.95 -0.98 -4.28
CA GLY A 246 -20.36 -1.26 -5.59
C GLY A 246 -18.93 -0.75 -5.78
N ASN A 247 -18.15 -1.48 -6.56
CA ASN A 247 -16.88 -1.04 -7.17
C ASN A 247 -15.87 -0.46 -6.15
N ALA A 248 -15.67 -1.15 -5.02
CA ALA A 248 -14.81 -0.69 -3.92
C ALA A 248 -13.62 -1.64 -3.66
N VAL A 249 -12.49 -1.10 -3.18
CA VAL A 249 -11.33 -1.88 -2.73
C VAL A 249 -11.20 -1.74 -1.21
N VAL A 250 -11.33 -2.85 -0.47
CA VAL A 250 -11.32 -2.85 0.99
C VAL A 250 -10.22 -3.77 1.51
N ARG A 251 -9.28 -3.20 2.30
CA ARG A 251 -8.08 -3.91 2.73
C ARG A 251 -7.57 -3.56 4.12
N TYR A 252 -6.88 -4.53 4.75
CA TYR A 252 -6.23 -4.41 6.07
C TYR A 252 -7.20 -4.25 7.27
N ALA A 253 -8.49 -4.49 7.08
CA ALA A 253 -9.50 -4.42 8.12
C ALA A 253 -9.51 -5.66 9.02
N THR A 254 -10.25 -5.57 10.13
CA THR A 254 -10.68 -6.74 10.92
C THR A 254 -11.84 -7.44 10.22
N LYS A 255 -12.83 -6.68 9.74
CA LYS A 255 -13.80 -7.13 8.73
C LYS A 255 -13.85 -6.06 7.65
N GLY A 256 -13.62 -6.39 6.39
CA GLY A 256 -13.63 -5.39 5.32
C GLY A 256 -14.99 -4.68 5.24
N LEU A 257 -16.02 -5.47 4.96
CA LEU A 257 -17.42 -5.06 5.10
C LEU A 257 -18.08 -5.88 6.23
N HIS A 258 -18.90 -5.23 7.05
CA HIS A 258 -19.73 -5.89 8.04
C HIS A 258 -21.19 -5.54 7.80
N ILE A 259 -21.92 -6.43 7.13
CA ILE A 259 -23.37 -6.32 7.00
C ILE A 259 -23.95 -6.70 8.36
N TYR A 260 -24.52 -5.72 9.05
CA TYR A 260 -25.01 -5.84 10.42
C TYR A 260 -26.49 -5.53 10.47
N PHE A 261 -27.23 -6.25 11.31
CA PHE A 261 -28.58 -5.83 11.64
C PHE A 261 -28.97 -6.22 13.07
N GLU A 262 -29.48 -5.24 13.81
CA GLU A 262 -29.96 -5.38 15.18
C GLU A 262 -31.32 -4.69 15.25
N GLY A 263 -32.40 -5.49 15.33
CA GLY A 263 -33.74 -4.94 15.13
C GLY A 263 -34.89 -5.84 15.54
N ALA A 264 -36.08 -5.27 15.41
CA ALA A 264 -37.35 -5.94 15.66
C ALA A 264 -37.76 -6.83 14.49
N VAL A 265 -38.67 -7.77 14.77
CA VAL A 265 -39.26 -8.69 13.77
C VAL A 265 -39.84 -7.89 12.59
N ASN A 266 -39.60 -8.37 11.36
CA ASN A 266 -40.02 -7.75 10.09
C ASN A 266 -39.30 -6.44 9.72
N LEU A 267 -38.17 -6.11 10.36
CA LEU A 267 -37.19 -5.17 9.82
C LEU A 267 -35.96 -5.96 9.41
N ASN A 268 -35.47 -5.70 8.19
CA ASN A 268 -34.40 -6.45 7.56
C ASN A 268 -33.38 -5.50 6.93
N ASN A 269 -32.11 -5.91 6.89
CA ASN A 269 -31.08 -5.27 6.07
C ASN A 269 -31.01 -5.99 4.71
N PHE A 270 -31.30 -5.26 3.64
CA PHE A 270 -31.18 -5.72 2.25
C PHE A 270 -29.97 -5.04 1.63
N SER A 271 -28.82 -5.73 1.57
CA SER A 271 -27.57 -5.12 1.08
C SER A 271 -27.00 -5.86 -0.13
N THR A 272 -26.66 -5.10 -1.17
CA THR A 272 -25.93 -5.59 -2.34
C THR A 272 -24.45 -5.25 -2.20
N VAL A 273 -23.58 -6.17 -2.62
CA VAL A 273 -22.14 -5.99 -2.76
C VAL A 273 -21.75 -6.45 -4.15
N ASN A 274 -21.17 -5.56 -4.97
CA ASN A 274 -20.81 -5.90 -6.35
C ASN A 274 -19.47 -5.30 -6.77
N HIS A 275 -18.82 -5.91 -7.78
CA HIS A 275 -17.58 -5.43 -8.42
C HIS A 275 -16.45 -5.03 -7.47
N SER A 276 -16.40 -5.63 -6.28
CA SER A 276 -15.57 -5.15 -5.16
C SER A 276 -14.41 -6.10 -4.86
N THR A 277 -13.28 -5.54 -4.42
CA THR A 277 -12.08 -6.30 -4.06
C THR A 277 -11.86 -6.27 -2.55
N PHE A 278 -12.01 -7.43 -1.90
CA PHE A 278 -11.72 -7.62 -0.48
C PHE A 278 -10.38 -8.34 -0.34
N MET A 279 -9.34 -7.64 0.12
CA MET A 279 -8.00 -8.23 0.21
C MET A 279 -7.23 -7.92 1.49
N GLU A 280 -6.40 -8.86 1.96
CA GLU A 280 -5.59 -8.71 3.18
C GLU A 280 -6.36 -8.23 4.42
N ASN A 281 -7.64 -8.63 4.55
CA ASN A 281 -8.42 -8.44 5.77
C ASN A 281 -8.33 -9.68 6.67
N ALA A 282 -8.69 -9.58 7.95
CA ALA A 282 -8.93 -10.78 8.75
C ALA A 282 -10.17 -11.52 8.22
N THR A 283 -11.32 -10.84 8.15
CA THR A 283 -12.50 -11.30 7.38
C THR A 283 -12.79 -10.34 6.23
N GLY A 284 -13.10 -10.84 5.03
CA GLY A 284 -13.46 -10.01 3.87
C GLY A 284 -14.84 -9.36 4.04
N ILE A 285 -15.89 -10.16 3.99
CA ILE A 285 -17.26 -9.78 4.37
C ILE A 285 -17.70 -10.58 5.59
N SER A 286 -18.22 -9.91 6.61
CA SER A 286 -18.92 -10.52 7.73
C SER A 286 -20.40 -10.16 7.66
N LEU A 287 -21.29 -11.12 7.93
CA LEU A 287 -22.73 -10.91 8.08
C LEU A 287 -23.14 -11.31 9.49
N THR A 288 -23.84 -10.44 10.22
CA THR A 288 -24.24 -10.70 11.62
C THR A 288 -25.64 -10.15 11.89
N THR A 289 -26.61 -11.06 12.08
CA THR A 289 -27.89 -10.71 12.70
C THR A 289 -27.76 -10.68 14.21
N VAL A 290 -28.49 -9.76 14.84
CA VAL A 290 -28.65 -9.64 16.29
C VAL A 290 -30.14 -9.52 16.59
N ASP A 291 -30.57 -10.29 17.59
CA ASP A 291 -31.97 -10.46 17.94
C ASP A 291 -32.83 -10.98 16.76
N ASN A 292 -33.95 -10.33 16.43
CA ASN A 292 -35.02 -10.93 15.62
C ASN A 292 -35.18 -10.28 14.23
N GLY A 293 -34.19 -9.50 13.78
CA GLY A 293 -34.16 -8.93 12.45
C GLY A 293 -33.25 -9.74 11.51
N ASP A 294 -33.59 -9.74 10.23
CA ASP A 294 -32.93 -10.58 9.22
C ASP A 294 -31.94 -9.78 8.36
N ILE A 295 -30.97 -10.48 7.75
CA ILE A 295 -30.14 -9.93 6.66
C ILE A 295 -30.44 -10.73 5.39
N SER A 296 -30.76 -10.01 4.31
CA SER A 296 -30.70 -10.52 2.95
C SER A 296 -29.56 -9.84 2.21
N ALA A 297 -28.64 -10.63 1.63
CA ALA A 297 -27.45 -10.10 0.98
C ALA A 297 -27.20 -10.74 -0.38
N LEU A 298 -26.99 -9.90 -1.41
CA LEU A 298 -26.49 -10.29 -2.72
C LEU A 298 -25.02 -9.89 -2.82
N ILE A 299 -24.13 -10.85 -3.05
CA ILE A 299 -22.67 -10.66 -3.15
C ILE A 299 -22.23 -11.20 -4.51
N THR A 300 -21.97 -10.34 -5.48
CA THR A 300 -21.70 -10.75 -6.87
C THR A 300 -20.45 -10.09 -7.46
N ASP A 301 -19.89 -10.70 -8.49
CA ASP A 301 -18.83 -10.13 -9.34
C ASP A 301 -17.60 -9.59 -8.56
N SER A 302 -17.33 -10.14 -7.38
CA SER A 302 -16.36 -9.59 -6.42
C SER A 302 -15.17 -10.52 -6.19
N THR A 303 -14.01 -9.93 -5.95
CA THR A 303 -12.72 -10.61 -5.80
C THR A 303 -12.30 -10.66 -4.34
N PHE A 304 -12.00 -11.86 -3.84
CA PHE A 304 -11.52 -12.08 -2.47
C PHE A 304 -10.13 -12.71 -2.53
N SER A 305 -9.10 -12.06 -1.96
CA SER A 305 -7.72 -12.57 -2.01
C SER A 305 -6.96 -12.31 -0.70
N SER A 306 -6.09 -13.24 -0.32
CA SER A 306 -5.29 -13.20 0.92
C SER A 306 -6.03 -13.00 2.26
N ASN A 307 -7.35 -12.77 2.31
CA ASN A 307 -8.08 -12.66 3.58
C ASN A 307 -7.89 -13.93 4.42
N THR A 308 -7.94 -13.83 5.75
CA THR A 308 -7.92 -15.03 6.61
C THR A 308 -9.25 -15.79 6.53
N VAL A 309 -10.35 -15.09 6.26
CA VAL A 309 -11.65 -15.61 5.85
C VAL A 309 -12.22 -14.70 4.76
N HIS A 310 -12.74 -15.25 3.66
CA HIS A 310 -13.34 -14.46 2.58
C HIS A 310 -14.74 -13.97 2.97
N ILE A 311 -15.65 -14.88 3.33
CA ILE A 311 -17.01 -14.53 3.77
C ILE A 311 -17.37 -15.32 5.03
N GLN A 312 -17.92 -14.63 6.03
CA GLN A 312 -18.33 -15.19 7.31
C GLN A 312 -19.79 -14.84 7.62
N GLY A 313 -20.66 -15.84 7.69
CA GLY A 313 -21.92 -15.70 8.40
C GLY A 313 -21.71 -15.85 9.91
N ASN A 314 -22.48 -15.12 10.72
CA ASN A 314 -22.59 -15.30 12.16
C ASN A 314 -24.07 -15.47 12.53
N ALA A 315 -24.34 -16.36 13.48
CA ALA A 315 -25.70 -16.59 13.96
C ALA A 315 -26.15 -15.53 14.98
N SER A 316 -27.44 -15.20 15.00
CA SER A 316 -28.05 -14.38 16.05
C SER A 316 -27.97 -15.05 17.44
N ASN A 317 -28.21 -14.26 18.48
CA ASN A 317 -28.21 -14.67 19.88
C ASN A 317 -29.09 -15.92 20.13
N THR A 318 -28.65 -16.79 21.05
CA THR A 318 -29.38 -18.01 21.42
C THR A 318 -30.84 -17.71 21.82
N GLY A 319 -31.80 -18.33 21.13
CA GLY A 319 -33.23 -18.14 21.38
C GLY A 319 -33.86 -16.91 20.67
N LYS A 320 -33.16 -16.31 19.70
CA LYS A 320 -33.66 -15.23 18.83
C LYS A 320 -33.85 -15.71 17.38
N THR A 321 -34.57 -14.93 16.58
CA THR A 321 -35.09 -15.35 15.25
C THR A 321 -34.49 -14.59 14.07
N GLY A 322 -33.30 -13.99 14.20
CA GLY A 322 -32.65 -13.27 13.10
C GLY A 322 -31.84 -14.21 12.21
N HIS A 323 -32.23 -14.33 10.95
CA HIS A 323 -31.66 -15.23 9.95
C HIS A 323 -30.80 -14.50 8.90
N LEU A 324 -29.87 -15.24 8.29
CA LEU A 324 -29.16 -14.81 7.09
C LEU A 324 -29.81 -15.48 5.88
N CYS A 325 -30.06 -14.72 4.83
CA CYS A 325 -30.30 -15.18 3.47
C CYS A 325 -29.20 -14.59 2.59
N VAL A 326 -28.38 -15.41 1.94
CA VAL A 326 -27.22 -14.93 1.16
C VAL A 326 -27.17 -15.61 -0.19
N GLU A 327 -27.19 -14.80 -1.25
CA GLU A 327 -26.80 -15.19 -2.61
C GLU A 327 -25.42 -14.63 -2.86
N ALA A 328 -24.40 -15.49 -2.93
CA ALA A 328 -23.02 -15.11 -3.16
C ALA A 328 -22.47 -15.81 -4.40
N HIS A 329 -22.81 -15.35 -5.61
CA HIS A 329 -22.45 -16.01 -6.89
C HIS A 329 -21.51 -15.15 -7.77
N HIS A 330 -20.86 -15.74 -8.77
CA HIS A 330 -19.94 -15.05 -9.70
C HIS A 330 -18.72 -14.35 -9.05
N ASN A 331 -18.34 -14.75 -7.83
CA ASN A 331 -17.18 -14.24 -7.12
C ASN A 331 -15.94 -15.11 -7.34
N ASP A 332 -14.76 -14.50 -7.23
CA ASP A 332 -13.48 -15.21 -7.25
C ASP A 332 -12.84 -15.23 -5.85
N LEU A 333 -12.84 -16.41 -5.20
CA LEU A 333 -12.39 -16.66 -3.83
C LEU A 333 -10.98 -17.28 -3.81
N PHE A 334 -9.95 -16.45 -4.00
CA PHE A 334 -8.55 -16.88 -4.11
C PHE A 334 -7.95 -17.38 -2.79
N GLY A 335 -7.73 -18.69 -2.76
CA GLY A 335 -7.12 -19.40 -1.65
C GLY A 335 -6.98 -20.89 -1.96
N THR A 336 -6.69 -21.66 -0.92
CA THR A 336 -6.47 -23.11 -0.99
C THR A 336 -7.06 -23.80 0.24
N LYS A 337 -7.17 -25.13 0.20
CA LYS A 337 -7.56 -25.92 1.37
C LYS A 337 -6.59 -25.79 2.57
N ALA A 338 -5.35 -25.37 2.31
CA ALA A 338 -4.33 -25.16 3.34
C ALA A 338 -4.45 -23.79 4.03
N SER A 339 -4.98 -22.77 3.34
CA SER A 339 -5.21 -21.43 3.91
C SER A 339 -6.55 -21.30 4.64
N GLN A 340 -7.47 -22.26 4.48
CA GLN A 340 -8.75 -22.38 5.22
C GLN A 340 -9.66 -21.14 5.14
N ASN A 341 -9.50 -20.34 4.08
CA ASN A 341 -9.95 -18.95 4.05
C ASN A 341 -11.22 -18.71 3.22
N GLY A 342 -12.04 -19.73 2.92
CA GLY A 342 -13.24 -19.57 2.08
C GLY A 342 -14.47 -19.03 2.83
N ILE A 343 -15.58 -19.78 2.78
CA ILE A 343 -16.88 -19.38 3.34
C ILE A 343 -17.22 -20.23 4.58
N VAL A 344 -17.29 -19.58 5.75
CA VAL A 344 -17.29 -20.24 7.07
C VAL A 344 -18.37 -19.75 8.03
N ASN A 345 -18.56 -20.49 9.13
CA ASN A 345 -19.40 -20.17 10.29
C ASN A 345 -20.90 -19.96 10.02
N ASN A 346 -21.43 -20.50 8.92
CA ASN A 346 -22.87 -20.54 8.59
C ASN A 346 -23.67 -21.54 9.47
N ASN A 347 -23.42 -21.53 10.78
CA ASN A 347 -24.15 -22.27 11.79
C ASN A 347 -25.49 -21.58 12.12
N LEU A 348 -26.33 -21.42 11.11
CA LEU A 348 -27.65 -20.78 11.19
C LEU A 348 -28.49 -21.45 12.30
N ASN A 349 -29.08 -20.63 13.18
CA ASN A 349 -29.93 -21.06 14.31
C ASN A 349 -31.32 -21.54 13.83
N GLY A 350 -31.32 -22.54 12.95
CA GLY A 350 -32.49 -23.01 12.23
C GLY A 350 -32.78 -22.21 10.96
N PHE A 351 -33.23 -22.92 9.93
CA PHE A 351 -34.00 -22.34 8.84
C PHE A 351 -35.42 -22.10 9.36
N SER A 352 -35.93 -20.87 9.26
CA SER A 352 -37.32 -20.56 9.57
C SER A 352 -38.11 -20.43 8.27
N PRO A 353 -39.14 -21.28 8.02
CA PRO A 353 -40.03 -21.15 6.87
C PRO A 353 -40.90 -19.87 6.88
N ALA A 354 -40.73 -18.97 7.86
CA ALA A 354 -41.48 -17.72 7.96
C ALA A 354 -40.85 -16.57 7.15
N LEU A 355 -39.59 -16.69 6.72
CA LEU A 355 -39.01 -15.81 5.70
C LEU A 355 -39.55 -16.24 4.32
N VAL A 356 -40.57 -15.53 3.85
CA VAL A 356 -41.36 -15.89 2.66
C VAL A 356 -40.50 -16.00 1.39
N ASP A 357 -39.44 -15.20 1.29
CA ASP A 357 -38.62 -15.06 0.09
C ASP A 357 -37.28 -15.82 0.14
N CYS A 358 -36.90 -16.40 1.29
CA CYS A 358 -35.62 -17.12 1.42
C CYS A 358 -35.78 -18.62 1.09
N ALA A 359 -35.54 -18.98 -0.17
CA ALA A 359 -35.46 -20.37 -0.57
C ALA A 359 -34.32 -21.11 0.15
N ALA A 360 -34.49 -22.41 0.42
CA ALA A 360 -33.37 -23.25 0.84
C ALA A 360 -32.49 -23.59 -0.37
N PRO A 361 -31.16 -23.43 -0.30
CA PRO A 361 -30.34 -23.13 0.86
C PRO A 361 -30.26 -21.63 1.20
N ALA A 362 -30.29 -21.30 2.50
CA ALA A 362 -30.18 -19.91 2.97
C ALA A 362 -28.78 -19.27 2.79
N PHE A 363 -27.82 -20.03 2.27
CA PHE A 363 -26.55 -19.50 1.74
C PHE A 363 -26.23 -20.24 0.44
N ASP A 364 -26.53 -19.61 -0.69
CA ASP A 364 -26.10 -20.05 -2.01
C ASP A 364 -24.73 -19.41 -2.33
N ALA A 365 -23.74 -20.25 -2.62
CA ALA A 365 -22.42 -19.86 -3.09
C ALA A 365 -22.02 -20.68 -4.35
N THR A 366 -23.00 -21.05 -5.16
CA THR A 366 -22.80 -21.62 -6.50
C THR A 366 -22.23 -20.57 -7.46
N SER A 367 -21.74 -21.02 -8.62
CA SER A 367 -21.21 -20.17 -9.68
C SER A 367 -20.06 -19.24 -9.25
N ASN A 368 -19.32 -19.59 -8.20
CA ASN A 368 -18.05 -18.93 -7.80
C ASN A 368 -16.82 -19.70 -8.29
N TYR A 369 -15.71 -19.02 -8.51
CA TYR A 369 -14.39 -19.65 -8.58
C TYR A 369 -13.77 -19.72 -7.18
N TRP A 370 -13.29 -20.89 -6.76
CA TRP A 370 -12.77 -21.11 -5.40
C TRP A 370 -11.23 -21.12 -5.33
N GLY A 371 -10.56 -20.38 -6.21
CA GLY A 371 -9.09 -20.35 -6.30
C GLY A 371 -8.46 -21.55 -7.03
N HIS A 372 -9.22 -22.63 -7.29
CA HIS A 372 -8.78 -23.77 -8.08
C HIS A 372 -9.94 -24.44 -8.83
N ALA A 373 -9.67 -24.98 -10.03
CA ALA A 373 -10.67 -25.59 -10.93
C ALA A 373 -11.43 -26.80 -10.34
N SER A 374 -10.85 -27.45 -9.32
CA SER A 374 -11.50 -28.55 -8.56
C SER A 374 -12.64 -28.09 -7.65
N GLY A 375 -12.92 -26.78 -7.58
CA GLY A 375 -13.83 -26.21 -6.61
C GLY A 375 -13.28 -26.23 -5.18
N PRO A 376 -14.16 -25.92 -4.21
CA PRO A 376 -13.79 -25.75 -2.81
C PRO A 376 -13.52 -27.08 -2.12
N TYR A 377 -12.69 -27.05 -1.08
CA TYR A 377 -12.58 -28.18 -0.17
C TYR A 377 -13.76 -28.23 0.81
N HIS A 378 -14.50 -29.33 0.81
CA HIS A 378 -15.48 -29.69 1.84
C HIS A 378 -15.23 -31.14 2.30
N PRO A 379 -15.04 -31.43 3.61
CA PRO A 379 -14.55 -32.73 4.09
C PRO A 379 -15.33 -33.97 3.60
N THR A 380 -16.63 -33.84 3.41
CA THR A 380 -17.54 -34.89 2.93
C THR A 380 -17.95 -34.71 1.47
N LEU A 381 -18.48 -33.54 1.11
CA LEU A 381 -19.08 -33.24 -0.19
C LEU A 381 -18.08 -32.98 -1.34
N ASN A 382 -16.87 -32.47 -1.05
CA ASN A 382 -15.79 -32.33 -2.04
C ASN A 382 -14.41 -32.43 -1.38
N SER A 383 -14.05 -33.63 -0.95
CA SER A 383 -12.78 -33.91 -0.27
C SER A 383 -11.56 -33.84 -1.19
N ALA A 384 -11.77 -33.89 -2.51
CA ALA A 384 -10.75 -33.73 -3.53
C ALA A 384 -10.44 -32.25 -3.86
N GLY A 385 -11.33 -31.32 -3.50
CA GLY A 385 -11.14 -29.88 -3.70
C GLY A 385 -9.81 -29.38 -3.15
N LEU A 386 -9.07 -28.61 -3.95
CA LEU A 386 -7.81 -27.96 -3.56
C LEU A 386 -7.98 -26.47 -3.27
N GLY A 387 -9.08 -25.87 -3.72
CA GLY A 387 -9.42 -24.47 -3.53
C GLY A 387 -9.82 -24.12 -2.09
N SER A 388 -10.20 -22.86 -1.90
CA SER A 388 -10.69 -22.28 -0.64
C SER A 388 -11.76 -23.16 0.03
N THR A 389 -11.76 -23.23 1.36
CA THR A 389 -12.63 -24.14 2.13
C THR A 389 -14.07 -23.64 2.24
N VAL A 390 -15.04 -24.54 2.13
CA VAL A 390 -16.46 -24.24 2.35
C VAL A 390 -17.02 -25.04 3.53
N SER A 391 -17.93 -24.43 4.28
CA SER A 391 -18.58 -25.01 5.47
C SER A 391 -19.90 -25.71 5.14
N ASP A 392 -20.37 -26.58 6.05
CA ASP A 392 -21.70 -27.20 5.95
C ASP A 392 -22.80 -26.13 5.82
N ARG A 393 -23.91 -26.50 5.16
CA ARG A 393 -25.10 -25.65 4.89
C ARG A 393 -24.91 -24.51 3.89
N VAL A 394 -23.76 -24.45 3.20
CA VAL A 394 -23.55 -23.62 2.00
C VAL A 394 -23.70 -24.50 0.77
N ALA A 395 -24.47 -24.08 -0.24
CA ALA A 395 -24.39 -24.70 -1.57
C ALA A 395 -23.24 -24.10 -2.36
N PHE A 396 -22.49 -24.92 -3.11
CA PHE A 396 -21.30 -24.49 -3.84
C PHE A 396 -21.09 -25.23 -5.17
N ASP A 397 -22.03 -26.12 -5.53
CA ASP A 397 -22.03 -26.94 -6.73
C ASP A 397 -23.30 -26.57 -7.54
N PRO A 398 -23.18 -26.06 -8.78
CA PRO A 398 -21.95 -25.91 -9.58
C PRO A 398 -21.01 -24.82 -9.08
N TRP A 399 -19.70 -24.98 -9.36
CA TRP A 399 -18.66 -23.94 -9.23
C TRP A 399 -18.03 -23.63 -10.59
N LEU A 400 -17.33 -22.50 -10.69
CA LEU A 400 -16.58 -22.12 -11.90
C LEU A 400 -15.24 -22.86 -11.97
N GLY A 401 -14.88 -23.31 -13.17
CA GLY A 401 -13.59 -23.97 -13.42
C GLY A 401 -12.39 -23.01 -13.52
N SER A 402 -12.63 -21.71 -13.63
CA SER A 402 -11.60 -20.67 -13.77
C SER A 402 -12.09 -19.34 -13.18
N ALA A 403 -11.13 -18.49 -12.80
CA ALA A 403 -11.35 -17.10 -12.43
C ALA A 403 -12.06 -16.30 -13.54
N VAL A 404 -12.91 -15.35 -13.15
CA VAL A 404 -13.52 -14.33 -14.03
C VAL A 404 -12.84 -12.98 -13.85
N PHE A 405 -12.41 -12.68 -12.62
CA PHE A 405 -11.80 -11.43 -12.17
C PHE A 405 -10.41 -11.70 -11.57
N PRO A 406 -9.42 -12.16 -12.37
CA PRO A 406 -8.08 -12.49 -11.86
C PRO A 406 -7.40 -11.26 -11.23
N PRO A 407 -6.69 -11.41 -10.09
CA PRO A 407 -6.09 -10.27 -9.40
C PRO A 407 -5.00 -9.62 -10.26
N ALA A 408 -4.85 -8.31 -10.14
CA ALA A 408 -3.74 -7.60 -10.74
C ALA A 408 -2.40 -8.21 -10.29
N THR A 409 -1.54 -8.49 -11.27
CA THR A 409 -0.18 -9.00 -11.04
C THR A 409 0.85 -7.97 -11.45
N TYR A 410 1.99 -8.00 -10.77
CA TYR A 410 3.05 -7.00 -10.87
C TYR A 410 4.38 -7.68 -11.19
N SER A 411 5.42 -6.86 -11.30
CA SER A 411 6.76 -7.27 -11.66
C SER A 411 7.82 -6.69 -10.72
N ILE A 412 8.94 -7.41 -10.59
CA ILE A 412 10.15 -6.96 -9.89
C ILE A 412 11.25 -6.88 -10.94
N ASN A 413 11.75 -5.67 -11.19
CA ASN A 413 12.71 -5.39 -12.26
C ASN A 413 13.98 -4.74 -11.68
N GLY A 414 15.13 -5.13 -12.18
CA GLY A 414 16.41 -4.62 -11.68
C GLY A 414 17.56 -4.77 -12.68
N ARG A 415 18.69 -4.14 -12.34
CA ARG A 415 19.94 -4.19 -13.11
C ARG A 415 21.11 -4.55 -12.20
N ILE A 416 21.98 -5.43 -12.70
CA ILE A 416 23.19 -5.88 -12.03
C ILE A 416 24.42 -5.37 -12.80
N THR A 417 25.32 -4.70 -12.08
CA THR A 417 26.47 -3.98 -12.65
C THR A 417 27.78 -4.47 -12.06
N ARG A 418 28.89 -4.30 -12.78
CA ARG A 418 30.24 -4.62 -12.28
C ARG A 418 30.84 -3.45 -11.51
N ASP A 419 31.32 -3.72 -10.29
CA ASP A 419 32.17 -2.87 -9.43
C ASP A 419 31.63 -1.48 -9.02
N SER A 420 30.58 -0.96 -9.66
CA SER A 420 29.94 0.33 -9.36
C SER A 420 28.51 0.36 -9.93
N ALA A 421 27.60 1.12 -9.30
CA ALA A 421 26.20 1.26 -9.74
C ALA A 421 26.06 1.83 -11.18
N ILE A 422 27.02 2.65 -11.62
CA ILE A 422 27.10 3.18 -13.00
C ILE A 422 27.96 2.30 -13.92
N GLY A 423 28.26 1.07 -13.50
CA GLY A 423 29.11 0.13 -14.22
C GLY A 423 28.46 -0.49 -15.46
N VAL A 424 29.29 -1.21 -16.21
CA VAL A 424 28.84 -2.11 -17.28
C VAL A 424 27.98 -3.23 -16.71
N GLY A 425 27.10 -3.79 -17.54
CA GLY A 425 26.25 -4.92 -17.15
C GLY A 425 27.07 -6.13 -16.71
N LEU A 426 26.58 -6.85 -15.71
CA LEU A 426 27.08 -8.17 -15.36
C LEU A 426 26.07 -9.24 -15.86
N PRO A 427 26.27 -9.80 -17.07
CA PRO A 427 25.43 -10.87 -17.59
C PRO A 427 25.64 -12.21 -16.86
N GLY A 428 24.63 -13.07 -16.96
CA GLY A 428 24.72 -14.47 -16.50
C GLY A 428 24.62 -14.66 -14.98
N VAL A 429 24.26 -13.62 -14.22
CA VAL A 429 23.96 -13.74 -12.79
C VAL A 429 22.61 -14.42 -12.65
N VAL A 430 22.57 -15.51 -11.87
CA VAL A 430 21.30 -16.12 -11.46
C VAL A 430 20.74 -15.26 -10.34
N VAL A 431 19.56 -14.69 -10.54
CA VAL A 431 18.85 -13.95 -9.51
C VAL A 431 17.76 -14.85 -8.98
N THR A 432 17.77 -15.14 -7.68
CA THR A 432 16.73 -15.93 -7.02
C THR A 432 15.74 -15.00 -6.34
N LEU A 433 14.46 -15.21 -6.61
CA LEU A 433 13.31 -14.63 -5.91
C LEU A 433 12.75 -15.67 -4.95
N GLN A 434 12.57 -15.32 -3.68
CA GLN A 434 11.87 -16.14 -2.69
C GLN A 434 10.75 -15.32 -2.05
N GLY A 435 9.57 -15.91 -1.86
CA GLY A 435 8.47 -15.29 -1.11
C GLY A 435 7.18 -15.13 -1.92
N GLY A 436 6.27 -14.31 -1.40
CA GLY A 436 4.88 -14.23 -1.87
C GLY A 436 4.22 -15.60 -1.99
N THR A 437 3.37 -15.75 -3.01
CA THR A 437 2.73 -17.02 -3.40
C THR A 437 3.50 -17.79 -4.48
N ALA A 438 4.57 -17.20 -5.05
CA ALA A 438 5.30 -17.76 -6.19
C ALA A 438 6.30 -18.86 -5.81
N GLY A 439 6.70 -18.95 -4.53
CA GLY A 439 7.71 -19.91 -4.06
C GLY A 439 9.14 -19.41 -4.30
N GLU A 440 10.02 -20.29 -4.77
CA GLU A 440 11.36 -19.94 -5.24
C GLU A 440 11.40 -19.95 -6.78
N VAL A 441 11.83 -18.84 -7.37
CA VAL A 441 11.86 -18.63 -8.84
C VAL A 441 13.19 -17.97 -9.22
N THR A 442 13.78 -18.34 -10.36
CA THR A 442 15.06 -17.77 -10.82
C THR A 442 14.96 -17.04 -12.15
N ALA A 443 15.56 -15.86 -12.24
CA ALA A 443 15.84 -15.13 -13.48
C ALA A 443 17.36 -15.13 -13.77
N ILE A 444 17.77 -14.75 -14.99
CA ILE A 444 19.18 -14.61 -15.37
C ILE A 444 19.39 -13.21 -15.98
N SER A 445 20.47 -12.52 -15.59
CA SER A 445 20.76 -11.18 -16.12
C SER A 445 21.23 -11.18 -17.58
N ASP A 446 20.70 -10.24 -18.36
CA ASP A 446 21.00 -10.06 -19.79
C ASP A 446 22.39 -9.46 -20.05
N VAL A 447 22.76 -9.27 -21.32
CA VAL A 447 24.04 -8.66 -21.75
C VAL A 447 24.28 -7.26 -21.15
N ASN A 448 23.21 -6.52 -20.85
CA ASN A 448 23.26 -5.19 -20.23
C ASN A 448 23.14 -5.21 -18.70
N GLY A 449 22.92 -6.39 -18.10
CA GLY A 449 22.77 -6.64 -16.67
C GLY A 449 21.32 -6.65 -16.15
N TYR A 450 20.31 -6.45 -17.00
CA TYR A 450 18.90 -6.41 -16.60
C TYR A 450 18.33 -7.80 -16.31
N TYR A 451 17.43 -7.88 -15.34
CA TYR A 451 16.61 -9.06 -15.06
C TYR A 451 15.19 -8.61 -14.66
N SER A 452 14.22 -9.53 -14.78
CA SER A 452 12.83 -9.31 -14.39
C SER A 452 12.16 -10.57 -13.86
N PHE A 453 11.17 -10.36 -13.00
CA PHE A 453 10.15 -11.33 -12.61
C PHE A 453 8.78 -10.71 -12.85
N SER A 454 7.79 -11.45 -13.33
CA SER A 454 6.45 -10.96 -13.65
C SER A 454 5.37 -11.97 -13.22
N GLY A 455 4.09 -11.56 -13.24
CA GLY A 455 2.99 -12.39 -12.78
C GLY A 455 2.93 -12.54 -11.25
N LEU A 456 3.58 -11.63 -10.52
CA LEU A 456 3.70 -11.70 -9.06
C LEU A 456 2.48 -11.07 -8.38
N ALA A 457 1.95 -11.74 -7.36
CA ALA A 457 0.94 -11.16 -6.48
C ALA A 457 1.57 -10.11 -5.53
N ASN A 458 0.72 -9.28 -4.92
CA ASN A 458 1.12 -8.45 -3.79
C ASN A 458 1.73 -9.30 -2.66
N GLY A 459 2.77 -8.79 -2.00
CA GLY A 459 3.49 -9.54 -0.97
C GLY A 459 4.93 -9.09 -0.74
N ASN A 460 5.62 -9.85 0.10
CA ASN A 460 7.03 -9.65 0.43
C ASN A 460 7.90 -10.67 -0.30
N TYR A 461 8.98 -10.18 -0.91
CA TYR A 461 9.91 -10.98 -1.67
C TYR A 461 11.36 -10.67 -1.27
N LEU A 462 12.19 -11.71 -1.17
CA LEU A 462 13.63 -11.59 -1.03
C LEU A 462 14.28 -11.86 -2.39
N VAL A 463 14.99 -10.88 -2.92
CA VAL A 463 15.73 -10.97 -4.18
C VAL A 463 17.21 -11.14 -3.88
N SER A 464 17.83 -12.21 -4.35
CA SER A 464 19.23 -12.58 -4.04
C SER A 464 20.00 -12.97 -5.30
N PRO A 465 21.01 -12.18 -5.74
CA PRO A 465 21.87 -12.51 -6.86
C PRO A 465 22.98 -13.51 -6.50
N GLY A 466 23.32 -14.41 -7.43
CA GLY A 466 24.38 -15.39 -7.31
C GLY A 466 25.15 -15.60 -8.62
N LEU A 467 26.49 -15.54 -8.54
CA LEU A 467 27.42 -15.87 -9.63
C LEU A 467 28.78 -16.25 -9.05
N GLN A 468 29.37 -17.36 -9.52
CA GLN A 468 30.66 -17.83 -9.01
C GLN A 468 31.77 -16.80 -9.25
N GLY A 469 32.57 -16.53 -8.21
CA GLY A 469 33.64 -15.54 -8.26
C GLY A 469 33.21 -14.08 -8.10
N TYR A 470 31.95 -13.83 -7.72
CA TYR A 470 31.44 -12.50 -7.36
C TYR A 470 30.80 -12.51 -5.96
N THR A 471 30.91 -11.40 -5.25
CA THR A 471 30.06 -11.03 -4.11
C THR A 471 29.18 -9.87 -4.52
N PHE A 472 27.99 -9.75 -3.92
CA PHE A 472 27.01 -8.72 -4.30
C PHE A 472 26.78 -7.71 -3.18
N VAL A 473 26.58 -6.45 -3.59
CA VAL A 473 26.24 -5.33 -2.71
C VAL A 473 24.94 -4.68 -3.22
N PRO A 474 23.85 -4.69 -2.44
CA PRO A 474 23.66 -5.52 -1.23
C PRO A 474 23.68 -7.03 -1.57
N PRO A 475 23.86 -7.94 -0.59
CA PRO A 475 23.82 -9.38 -0.85
C PRO A 475 22.41 -9.88 -1.20
N SER A 476 21.37 -9.16 -0.78
CA SER A 476 19.98 -9.38 -1.11
C SER A 476 19.17 -8.09 -0.90
N LEU A 477 17.99 -8.00 -1.53
CA LEU A 477 17.01 -6.93 -1.33
C LEU A 477 15.68 -7.52 -0.83
N SER A 478 15.10 -6.91 0.19
CA SER A 478 13.68 -7.11 0.53
C SER A 478 12.85 -6.17 -0.33
N VAL A 479 11.97 -6.73 -1.16
CA VAL A 479 11.11 -6.01 -2.10
C VAL A 479 9.65 -6.25 -1.74
N VAL A 480 8.84 -5.21 -1.85
CA VAL A 480 7.41 -5.24 -1.56
C VAL A 480 6.64 -4.93 -2.84
N LEU A 481 5.67 -5.78 -3.16
CA LEU A 481 4.65 -5.47 -4.16
C LEU A 481 3.36 -5.14 -3.41
N ALA A 482 2.87 -3.91 -3.63
CA ALA A 482 1.67 -3.37 -3.01
C ALA A 482 0.99 -2.41 -4.00
N GLY A 483 0.17 -2.96 -4.91
CA GLY A 483 -0.59 -2.19 -5.89
C GLY A 483 0.18 -1.76 -7.15
N SER A 484 1.50 -1.99 -7.23
CA SER A 484 2.36 -1.50 -8.31
C SER A 484 3.62 -2.37 -8.54
N ASP A 485 4.27 -2.17 -9.68
CA ASP A 485 5.57 -2.77 -10.02
C ASP A 485 6.71 -2.21 -9.17
N ALA A 486 7.64 -3.07 -8.75
CA ALA A 486 8.88 -2.67 -8.11
C ALA A 486 10.00 -2.52 -9.15
N LEU A 487 10.38 -1.27 -9.42
CA LEU A 487 11.46 -0.91 -10.36
C LEU A 487 12.76 -0.60 -9.63
N GLY A 488 13.90 -0.89 -10.26
CA GLY A 488 15.21 -0.49 -9.75
C GLY A 488 15.78 -1.35 -8.61
N SER A 489 15.39 -2.64 -8.55
CA SER A 489 15.96 -3.63 -7.61
C SER A 489 17.42 -3.96 -8.00
N ASN A 490 18.33 -3.02 -7.78
CA ASN A 490 19.65 -3.04 -8.39
C ASN A 490 20.74 -3.63 -7.49
N PHE A 491 21.74 -4.26 -8.11
CA PHE A 491 22.86 -4.90 -7.40
C PHE A 491 24.21 -4.54 -8.05
N ILE A 492 25.26 -4.46 -7.22
CA ILE A 492 26.65 -4.33 -7.69
C ILE A 492 27.36 -5.66 -7.43
N GLY A 493 27.79 -6.34 -8.50
CA GLY A 493 28.68 -7.49 -8.42
C GLY A 493 30.14 -7.04 -8.35
N ILE A 494 30.81 -7.40 -7.27
CA ILE A 494 32.24 -7.14 -7.00
C ILE A 494 33.00 -8.46 -7.11
N ILE A 495 34.15 -8.48 -7.78
CA ILE A 495 34.94 -9.71 -7.93
C ILE A 495 35.43 -10.21 -6.56
N SER A 496 35.16 -11.48 -6.26
CA SER A 496 35.59 -12.16 -5.04
C SER A 496 37.13 -12.26 -5.00
N PRO A 497 37.81 -11.70 -3.98
CA PRO A 497 39.28 -11.70 -3.91
C PRO A 497 39.90 -13.11 -3.84
N GLY A 498 39.16 -14.12 -3.34
CA GLY A 498 39.64 -15.50 -3.25
C GLY A 498 39.65 -16.24 -4.59
N ASP A 499 38.89 -15.76 -5.58
CA ASP A 499 38.73 -16.38 -6.90
C ASP A 499 39.65 -15.78 -7.98
N VAL A 500 40.60 -14.94 -7.58
CA VAL A 500 41.64 -14.36 -8.42
C VAL A 500 42.92 -15.18 -8.28
N ALA A 501 43.24 -15.95 -9.32
CA ALA A 501 44.39 -16.85 -9.34
C ALA A 501 45.59 -16.22 -10.05
N PHE A 502 46.77 -16.38 -9.46
CA PHE A 502 48.05 -16.11 -10.11
C PHE A 502 48.49 -17.29 -10.98
N SER A 503 49.19 -16.98 -12.07
CA SER A 503 49.86 -17.96 -12.95
C SER A 503 51.21 -17.40 -13.42
N VAL A 504 52.13 -18.29 -13.79
CA VAL A 504 53.48 -17.92 -14.28
C VAL A 504 53.79 -18.79 -15.49
N ASN A 505 54.28 -18.21 -16.58
CA ASN A 505 54.66 -18.99 -17.77
C ASN A 505 56.06 -19.62 -17.64
N SER A 506 56.23 -20.79 -18.25
CA SER A 506 57.55 -21.40 -18.44
C SER A 506 58.42 -20.59 -19.41
N VAL A 507 59.73 -20.56 -19.19
CA VAL A 507 60.73 -19.83 -20.00
C VAL A 507 61.98 -20.70 -20.19
N THR A 508 62.61 -20.64 -21.36
CA THR A 508 63.82 -21.40 -21.67
C THR A 508 64.99 -20.47 -22.02
N ALA A 509 65.81 -20.16 -21.02
CA ALA A 509 67.14 -19.53 -21.18
C ALA A 509 68.13 -20.40 -21.98
N PHE A 510 68.70 -19.91 -23.09
CA PHE A 510 69.90 -20.51 -23.71
C PHE A 510 71.16 -19.73 -23.31
N ARG A 511 72.23 -20.47 -22.96
CA ARG A 511 73.57 -19.92 -22.73
C ARG A 511 74.07 -19.18 -23.99
N PRO A 512 74.51 -17.92 -23.89
CA PRO A 512 75.14 -17.24 -25.02
C PRO A 512 76.54 -17.81 -25.30
N PHE A 513 76.93 -17.84 -26.58
CA PHE A 513 78.25 -18.31 -27.03
C PHE A 513 79.39 -17.30 -26.79
N SER A 514 79.21 -16.31 -25.89
CA SER A 514 80.12 -15.20 -25.67
C SER A 514 80.38 -15.01 -24.17
N THR A 515 81.65 -14.79 -23.80
CA THR A 515 82.12 -14.64 -22.41
C THR A 515 81.76 -13.31 -21.74
N THR A 516 81.08 -12.39 -22.46
CA THR A 516 80.83 -11.01 -21.98
C THR A 516 79.37 -10.53 -22.11
N ARG A 517 78.41 -11.39 -22.50
CA ARG A 517 76.98 -11.03 -22.52
C ARG A 517 76.18 -11.77 -21.46
N LYS A 518 75.46 -11.02 -20.63
CA LYS A 518 74.33 -11.54 -19.84
C LYS A 518 73.10 -11.66 -20.75
N THR A 519 72.36 -12.75 -20.62
CA THR A 519 71.02 -12.91 -21.20
C THR A 519 70.00 -12.72 -20.08
N TYR A 520 69.07 -11.78 -20.21
CA TYR A 520 67.96 -11.67 -19.26
C TYR A 520 66.94 -12.78 -19.52
N CYS A 521 66.51 -13.46 -18.44
CA CYS A 521 65.45 -14.46 -18.51
C CYS A 521 64.15 -13.83 -18.00
N ALA A 522 63.18 -13.62 -18.90
CA ALA A 522 61.97 -12.87 -18.60
C ALA A 522 60.74 -13.78 -18.46
N PHE A 523 60.14 -13.83 -17.28
CA PHE A 523 58.87 -14.54 -17.04
C PHE A 523 57.72 -13.57 -16.76
N THR A 524 56.53 -13.91 -17.21
CA THR A 524 55.30 -13.13 -16.99
C THR A 524 54.51 -13.76 -15.86
N VAL A 525 54.09 -12.94 -14.90
CA VAL A 525 53.12 -13.29 -13.87
C VAL A 525 51.77 -12.71 -14.28
N SER A 526 50.71 -13.53 -14.27
CA SER A 526 49.39 -13.17 -14.81
C SER A 526 48.28 -13.49 -13.82
N LEU A 527 47.35 -12.55 -13.64
CA LEU A 527 46.05 -12.77 -13.00
C LEU A 527 45.06 -13.40 -13.99
N ASN A 528 44.20 -14.31 -13.51
CA ASN A 528 43.11 -14.88 -14.32
C ASN A 528 41.94 -13.89 -14.57
N LYS A 529 41.84 -12.82 -13.76
CA LYS A 529 40.72 -11.86 -13.73
C LYS A 529 41.24 -10.46 -13.35
N ALA A 530 40.48 -9.43 -13.69
CA ALA A 530 40.71 -8.08 -13.21
C ALA A 530 40.43 -7.95 -11.70
N LEU A 531 41.06 -6.96 -11.07
CA LEU A 531 40.81 -6.60 -9.67
C LEU A 531 39.76 -5.49 -9.60
N ALA A 532 38.79 -5.65 -8.69
CA ALA A 532 37.75 -4.66 -8.40
C ALA A 532 38.34 -3.30 -7.98
N THR A 533 37.65 -2.20 -8.31
CA THR A 533 38.11 -0.82 -8.09
C THR A 533 38.61 -0.59 -6.65
N GLY A 534 39.80 0.01 -6.53
CA GLY A 534 40.44 0.29 -5.23
C GLY A 534 41.03 -0.93 -4.51
N LYS A 535 40.97 -2.13 -5.10
CA LYS A 535 41.67 -3.32 -4.58
C LYS A 535 43.07 -3.47 -5.19
N SER A 536 43.90 -4.24 -4.50
CA SER A 536 45.19 -4.72 -5.00
C SER A 536 45.36 -6.20 -4.67
N ALA A 537 46.21 -6.88 -5.43
CA ALA A 537 46.68 -8.23 -5.14
C ALA A 537 48.20 -8.24 -5.25
N SER A 538 48.88 -8.99 -4.38
CA SER A 538 50.34 -9.05 -4.38
C SER A 538 50.87 -10.47 -4.28
N VAL A 539 51.93 -10.76 -5.02
CA VAL A 539 52.65 -12.03 -4.97
C VAL A 539 54.14 -11.77 -4.78
N GLU A 540 54.75 -12.56 -3.91
CA GLU A 540 56.19 -12.53 -3.64
C GLU A 540 56.87 -13.67 -4.39
N PHE A 541 58.05 -13.40 -4.96
CA PHE A 541 58.80 -14.37 -5.75
C PHE A 541 60.25 -14.44 -5.29
N THR A 542 60.87 -15.61 -5.51
CA THR A 542 62.31 -15.80 -5.36
C THR A 542 62.80 -16.85 -6.36
N THR A 543 63.96 -16.63 -6.96
CA THR A 543 64.61 -17.59 -7.85
C THR A 543 65.28 -18.70 -7.03
N LEU A 544 64.97 -19.97 -7.34
CA LEU A 544 65.62 -21.12 -6.71
C LEU A 544 66.66 -21.75 -7.65
N ALA A 545 67.74 -22.28 -7.06
CA ALA A 545 68.93 -22.75 -7.76
C ALA A 545 68.71 -23.98 -8.66
N GLY A 546 67.92 -24.95 -8.20
CA GLY A 546 67.78 -26.24 -8.89
C GLY A 546 69.13 -26.95 -9.04
N THR A 547 69.57 -27.16 -10.27
CA THR A 547 70.89 -27.72 -10.62
C THR A 547 71.92 -26.67 -11.03
N ALA A 548 71.59 -25.38 -10.98
CA ALA A 548 72.46 -24.27 -11.37
C ALA A 548 72.98 -23.50 -10.13
N GLN A 549 74.12 -22.84 -10.23
CA GLN A 549 74.75 -22.13 -9.11
C GLN A 549 74.44 -20.61 -9.13
N PRO A 550 73.82 -20.05 -8.07
CA PRO A 550 73.63 -18.60 -7.92
C PRO A 550 74.97 -17.85 -7.92
N GLY A 551 75.01 -16.70 -8.61
CA GLY A 551 76.20 -15.88 -8.77
C GLY A 551 77.18 -16.37 -9.85
N VAL A 552 76.99 -17.58 -10.37
CA VAL A 552 77.79 -18.18 -11.46
C VAL A 552 76.95 -18.33 -12.73
N ASP A 553 75.90 -19.15 -12.67
CA ASP A 553 75.04 -19.44 -13.83
C ASP A 553 73.92 -18.41 -14.00
N PHE A 554 73.43 -17.85 -12.89
CA PHE A 554 72.38 -16.82 -12.87
C PHE A 554 72.54 -15.87 -11.68
N VAL A 555 71.98 -14.66 -11.77
CA VAL A 555 71.89 -13.75 -10.63
C VAL A 555 70.59 -14.05 -9.89
N ALA A 556 70.69 -14.42 -8.60
CA ALA A 556 69.49 -14.67 -7.80
C ALA A 556 68.69 -13.37 -7.59
N ARG A 557 67.37 -13.46 -7.74
CA ARG A 557 66.45 -12.33 -7.63
C ARG A 557 65.21 -12.72 -6.82
N SER A 558 64.79 -11.82 -5.94
CA SER A 558 63.52 -11.89 -5.24
C SER A 558 62.82 -10.53 -5.30
N GLY A 559 61.54 -10.50 -4.96
CA GLY A 559 60.76 -9.26 -4.93
C GLY A 559 59.27 -9.50 -4.71
N LYS A 560 58.52 -8.39 -4.71
CA LYS A 560 57.07 -8.37 -4.57
C LYS A 560 56.46 -7.66 -5.77
N LEU A 561 55.54 -8.35 -6.45
CA LEU A 561 54.69 -7.76 -7.48
C LEU A 561 53.39 -7.29 -6.84
N ASN A 562 52.95 -6.10 -7.20
CA ASN A 562 51.68 -5.52 -6.76
C ASN A 562 50.86 -5.19 -8.00
N PHE A 563 49.72 -5.86 -8.16
CA PHE A 563 48.71 -5.56 -9.17
C PHE A 563 47.67 -4.64 -8.54
N LEU A 564 47.35 -3.53 -9.20
CA LEU A 564 46.29 -2.61 -8.78
C LEU A 564 45.07 -2.72 -9.70
N ALA A 565 43.89 -2.39 -9.19
CA ALA A 565 42.68 -2.26 -10.00
C ALA A 565 42.89 -1.34 -11.22
N GLY A 566 42.34 -1.75 -12.38
CA GLY A 566 42.46 -1.02 -13.65
C GLY A 566 43.83 -1.11 -14.34
N GLN A 567 44.82 -1.81 -13.78
CA GLN A 567 46.11 -2.07 -14.45
C GLN A 567 46.08 -3.35 -15.30
N SER A 568 47.17 -3.60 -16.05
CA SER A 568 47.38 -4.86 -16.78
C SER A 568 47.22 -6.08 -15.87
N LEU A 569 46.58 -7.12 -16.38
CA LEU A 569 46.51 -8.43 -15.72
C LEU A 569 47.87 -9.14 -15.68
N THR A 570 48.87 -8.63 -16.38
CA THR A 570 50.20 -9.23 -16.53
C THR A 570 51.32 -8.28 -16.09
N GLN A 571 52.33 -8.82 -15.41
CA GLN A 571 53.58 -8.12 -15.08
C GLN A 571 54.79 -8.98 -15.46
N LEU A 572 55.78 -8.36 -16.10
CA LEU A 572 57.00 -9.03 -16.58
C LEU A 572 58.13 -8.90 -15.54
N VAL A 573 58.69 -10.03 -15.13
CA VAL A 573 59.87 -10.13 -14.27
C VAL A 573 61.08 -10.54 -15.09
N ASN A 574 62.06 -9.64 -15.19
CA ASN A 574 63.38 -9.97 -15.74
C ASN A 574 64.28 -10.51 -14.63
N VAL A 575 64.99 -11.61 -14.90
CA VAL A 575 66.09 -12.15 -14.08
C VAL A 575 67.40 -11.97 -14.83
#